data_AF-A0A511ZQ74-F1
#
_entry.id   AF-A0A511ZQ74-F1
#
_cell.length_a   1.000
_cell.length_b   1.000
_cell.length_c   1.000
_cell.angle_alpha   90.00
_cell.angle_beta   90.00
_cell.angle_gamma   90.00
#
_symmetry.space_group_name_H-M   'P 1'
#
loop_
_entity.id
_entity.type
_entity.pdbx_description
1 polymer ?
#
loop_
_entity_poly.entity_id
_entity_poly.type
_entity_poly.pdbx_seq_one_letter_code
_entity_poly.pdbx_strand_id
1 'polypeptide(L)' 'MVNILIFPIKQDNKKCWGASTSTRKELKLRNTDIYNDYLSGMDTFDLAKRYYLSAKSIQRII' A
#
# COMPACT_ATOMS: atom_id res chain seq x y z
N MET A 1 -14.65 2.69 24.11
CA MET A 1 -13.42 1.96 23.72
C MET A 1 -13.63 1.44 22.30
N VAL A 2 -13.07 2.11 21.30
CA VAL A 2 -13.17 1.62 19.91
C VAL A 2 -12.07 0.60 19.68
N ASN A 3 -12.46 -0.66 19.57
CA ASN A 3 -11.54 -1.76 19.30
C ASN A 3 -11.27 -1.81 17.79
N ILE A 4 -10.05 -1.49 17.37
CA ILE A 4 -9.65 -1.58 15.96
C ILE A 4 -9.08 -2.97 15.73
N LEU A 5 -9.91 -3.83 15.15
CA LEU A 5 -9.55 -5.17 14.73
C LEU A 5 -8.81 -5.07 13.38
N ILE A 6 -7.51 -5.40 13.33
CA ILE A 6 -6.76 -5.55 12.07
C ILE A 6 -6.60 -7.05 11.82
N PHE A 7 -7.50 -7.62 11.04
CA PHE A 7 -7.41 -9.00 10.56
C PHE A 7 -7.55 -9.01 9.02
N PRO A 8 -6.97 -10.02 8.34
CA PRO A 8 -6.44 -9.87 6.99
C PRO A 8 -7.57 -9.96 5.97
N ILE A 9 -7.82 -8.88 5.22
CA ILE A 9 -8.93 -8.87 4.26
C ILE A 9 -8.38 -9.00 2.85
N LYS A 10 -8.49 -10.23 2.34
CA LYS A 10 -8.54 -10.57 0.93
C LYS A 10 -9.62 -9.74 0.25
N GLN A 11 -9.29 -9.30 -0.97
CA GLN A 11 -10.13 -8.57 -1.91
C GLN A 11 -11.58 -9.06 -1.93
N ASP A 12 -12.53 -8.25 -1.45
CA ASP A 12 -13.71 -7.89 -2.25
C ASP A 12 -14.56 -6.88 -1.48
N ASN A 13 -15.01 -5.83 -2.16
CA ASN A 13 -16.07 -4.92 -1.76
C ASN A 13 -16.07 -4.35 -0.33
N LYS A 14 -15.69 -3.07 -0.20
CA LYS A 14 -16.47 -2.07 0.56
C LYS A 14 -16.01 -0.63 0.29
N LYS A 15 -16.77 0.04 -0.57
CA LYS A 15 -16.99 1.48 -0.50
C LYS A 15 -17.64 1.81 0.85
N CYS A 16 -17.09 2.76 1.61
CA CYS A 16 -17.86 3.69 2.45
C CYS A 16 -17.01 4.86 2.98
N TRP A 17 -17.34 6.03 2.43
CA TRP A 17 -17.26 7.41 2.94
C TRP A 17 -15.99 7.97 3.58
N GLY A 18 -15.51 9.02 2.89
CA GLY A 18 -14.34 9.85 3.20
C GLY A 18 -13.69 10.23 1.88
N ALA A 19 -14.25 11.19 1.15
CA ALA A 19 -13.81 11.57 -0.21
C ALA A 19 -12.36 12.12 -0.29
N SER A 20 -11.74 12.38 0.86
CA SER A 20 -10.30 12.70 1.02
C SER A 20 -9.49 11.58 1.72
N THR A 21 -10.17 10.49 2.08
CA THR A 21 -9.68 9.41 2.96
C THR A 21 -9.45 8.11 2.18
N SER A 22 -10.14 7.91 1.04
CA SER A 22 -9.91 6.78 0.13
C SER A 22 -8.50 6.81 -0.43
N THR A 23 -8.06 7.92 -1.02
CA THR A 23 -6.72 8.05 -1.60
C THR A 23 -5.62 7.83 -0.56
N ARG A 24 -5.78 8.35 0.67
CA ARG A 24 -4.81 8.10 1.76
C ARG A 24 -4.77 6.63 2.17
N LYS A 25 -5.92 5.96 2.22
CA LYS A 25 -6.00 4.51 2.53
C LYS A 25 -5.38 3.67 1.41
N GLU A 26 -5.70 3.97 0.16
CA GLU A 26 -5.14 3.31 -1.03
C GLU A 26 -3.63 3.49 -1.10
N LEU A 27 -3.14 4.72 -0.86
CA LEU A 27 -1.70 4.99 -0.78
C LEU A 27 -1.05 4.20 0.36
N LYS A 28 -1.67 4.16 1.54
CA LYS A 28 -1.12 3.41 2.68
C LYS A 28 -1.08 1.90 2.41
N LEU A 29 -2.14 1.35 1.82
CA LEU A 29 -2.22 -0.06 1.45
C LEU A 29 -1.12 -0.39 0.43
N ARG A 30 -1.08 0.33 -0.68
CA ARG A 30 -0.05 0.17 -1.71
C ARG A 30 1.36 0.31 -1.14
N ASN A 31 1.61 1.30 -0.28
CA ASN A 31 2.92 1.50 0.32
C ASN A 31 3.31 0.34 1.26
N THR A 32 2.34 -0.25 1.96
CA THR A 32 2.58 -1.45 2.78
C THR A 32 2.94 -2.65 1.90
N ASP A 33 2.25 -2.82 0.78
CA ASP A 33 2.55 -3.90 -0.18
C ASP A 33 3.94 -3.73 -0.81
N ILE A 34 4.30 -2.50 -1.20
CA ILE A 34 5.65 -2.15 -1.70
C ILE A 34 6.73 -2.54 -0.69
N TYR A 35 6.53 -2.24 0.59
CA TYR A 35 7.51 -2.57 1.64
C TYR A 35 7.63 -4.08 1.86
N ASN A 36 6.51 -4.81 1.83
CA ASN A 36 6.53 -6.27 1.98
C ASN A 36 7.22 -6.97 0.80
N ASP A 37 6.97 -6.50 -0.43
CA ASP A 37 7.66 -7.02 -1.62
C ASP A 37 9.17 -6.73 -1.55
N TYR A 38 9.57 -5.55 -1.07
CA TYR A 38 10.98 -5.23 -0.82
C TYR A 38 11.62 -6.18 0.21
N LEU A 39 10.96 -6.41 1.35
CA LEU A 39 11.43 -7.37 2.36
C LEU A 39 11.49 -8.80 1.83
N SER A 40 10.71 -9.12 0.80
CA SER A 40 10.74 -10.42 0.10
C SER A 40 11.90 -10.52 -0.90
N GLY A 41 12.73 -9.48 -1.03
CA GLY A 41 13.93 -9.44 -1.88
C GLY A 41 13.73 -8.78 -3.24
N MET A 42 12.57 -8.17 -3.52
CA MET A 42 12.37 -7.42 -4.76
C MET A 42 13.17 -6.12 -4.74
N ASP A 43 13.94 -5.86 -5.79
CA ASP A 43 14.72 -4.63 -5.87
C ASP A 43 13.86 -3.40 -6.23
N THR A 44 14.43 -2.22 -6.00
CA THR A 44 13.73 -0.94 -6.18
C THR A 44 13.29 -0.64 -7.61
N PHE A 45 13.98 -1.19 -8.62
CA PHE A 45 13.65 -1.03 -10.03
C PHE A 45 12.44 -1.91 -10.40
N ASP A 46 12.43 -3.15 -9.93
CA ASP A 46 11.29 -4.05 -10.14
C ASP A 46 10.03 -3.55 -9.41
N LEU A 47 10.17 -3.01 -8.19
CA LEU A 47 9.08 -2.35 -7.48
C LEU A 47 8.54 -1.13 -8.24
N ALA A 48 9.43 -0.30 -8.79
CA ALA A 48 9.05 0.88 -9.58
C ALA A 48 8.21 0.48 -10.80
N LYS A 49 8.62 -0.58 -11.50
CA LYS A 49 7.90 -1.13 -12.65
C LYS A 49 6.56 -1.74 -12.24
N ARG A 50 6.53 -2.55 -11.17
CA ARG A 50 5.34 -3.26 -10.69
C ARG A 50 4.23 -2.32 -10.20
N TYR A 51 4.61 -1.25 -9.50
CA TYR A 51 3.66 -0.29 -8.92
C TYR A 51 3.49 0.98 -9.76
N TYR A 52 4.11 1.05 -10.93
CA TYR A 52 4.07 2.20 -11.84
C TYR A 52 4.49 3.51 -11.15
N LEU A 53 5.59 3.45 -10.40
CA LEU A 53 6.16 4.58 -9.66
C LEU A 53 7.58 4.87 -10.12
N SER A 54 8.04 6.10 -9.88
CA SER A 54 9.46 6.41 -10.06
C SER A 54 10.30 5.73 -8.98
N ALA A 55 11.56 5.39 -9.30
CA ALA A 55 12.51 4.84 -8.33
C ALA A 55 12.64 5.74 -7.08
N LYS A 56 12.63 7.07 -7.26
CA LYS A 56 12.64 8.04 -6.15
C LYS A 56 11.41 7.92 -5.24
N SER A 57 10.24 7.62 -5.81
CA SER A 57 9.02 7.41 -5.01
C SER A 57 9.09 6.11 -4.23
N ILE A 58 9.59 5.04 -4.86
CA ILE A 58 9.85 3.76 -4.19
C ILE A 58 10.81 3.97 -3.01
N GLN A 59 11.97 4.61 -3.22
CA GLN A 59 12.96 4.93 -2.17
C GLN A 59 12.41 5.73 -0.98
N ARG A 60 11.27 6.41 -1.15
CA ARG A 60 10.63 7.19 -0.08
C ARG A 60 9.58 6.38 0.69
N ILE A 61 9.22 5.21 0.18
CA ILE A 61 8.21 4.29 0.73
C ILE A 61 8.90 3.17 1.52
N ILE A 62 9.99 2.63 0.98
CA ILE A 62 10.93 1.77 1.72
C ILE A 62 11.77 2.57 2.71
#